data_AF-A0A7S1EZK8-F1
#
_entry.id   AF-A0A7S1EZK8-F1
#
_cell.length_a   1.000
_cell.length_b   1.000
_cell.length_c   1.000
_cell.angle_alpha   90.00
_cell.angle_beta   90.00
_cell.angle_gamma   90.00
#
_symmetry.space_group_name_H-M   'P 1'
#
loop_
_entity.id
_entity.type
_entity.pdbx_description
1 polymer ?
#
loop_
_entity_poly.entity_id
_entity_poly.type
_entity_poly.pdbx_seq_one_letter_code
_entity_poly.pdbx_strand_id
1 'polypeptide(L)'
;MFEALHMLSCSPECCSASVLGRLGAQTEGGNLRFQVTSRDVMRAEEAVAQVVQGRSVAEILSTLRVPRRSWPNPEPRSAKRLVVFYSDFEVEAVVAMAQLMHLKFELGQLARQPLAIFHADFQRKDHGMIFEKKLLLAALALGFTDLPVLLGIDSFATGDKWPNQHPMETTVARSRGETLERIVAELVAFDGDLVDLYLLAPCRGNLASIVVSIQRKMRWPLRAKWRVTLHSSEANLAGMRVWDVDALRDIMACSATPMVDVSRGRFFGRTGSHKMMAGFGNFAPLCFASRVVDEDAMVAALWVILDEECNLLKVGPHNEHLFSGSKLTESETLRVREIDSILVTRGPRAYAAALHDEDGIWAKVAESNKSALMALECEVCDCPLSLQLVFLSEWSCRKHRGWLEPLKFGTWSIEGAFTRVDYGFNRDPDAKSDIVATFAQLQDVDEGIIESLRLASQDYFVGFLNARSS
;
A
#
# COMPACT_ATOMS: atom_id res chain seq x y z
N MET A 1 30.09 -17.22 -30.96
CA MET A 1 29.83 -18.63 -30.60
C MET A 1 29.31 -18.62 -29.17
N PHE A 2 28.02 -18.33 -29.02
CA PHE A 2 27.10 -18.46 -27.87
C PHE A 2 25.93 -17.51 -28.14
N GLU A 3 25.09 -17.94 -29.07
CA GLU A 3 23.69 -17.50 -29.18
C GLU A 3 22.84 -18.42 -28.29
N ALA A 4 21.64 -17.94 -27.94
CA ALA A 4 20.52 -18.68 -27.34
C ALA A 4 20.62 -18.98 -25.84
N LEU A 5 20.19 -18.02 -25.02
CA LEU A 5 19.49 -18.32 -23.75
C LEU A 5 18.02 -17.99 -23.96
N HIS A 6 17.25 -19.06 -24.08
CA HIS A 6 15.80 -19.09 -24.28
C HIS A 6 15.08 -18.22 -23.25
N MET A 7 14.32 -17.25 -23.77
CA MET A 7 13.09 -16.81 -23.14
C MET A 7 12.19 -18.03 -22.96
N LEU A 8 11.89 -18.40 -21.71
CA LEU A 8 10.75 -19.24 -21.40
C LEU A 8 9.50 -18.41 -21.64
N SER A 9 9.07 -18.36 -22.90
CA SER A 9 7.72 -17.98 -23.28
C SER A 9 6.78 -19.00 -22.61
N CYS A 10 6.00 -18.55 -21.62
CA CYS A 10 4.82 -19.29 -21.19
C CYS A 10 3.93 -19.49 -22.44
N SER A 11 3.80 -20.72 -22.90
CA SER A 11 2.92 -21.06 -24.01
C SER A 11 1.46 -20.77 -23.63
N PRO A 12 0.63 -20.25 -24.55
CA PRO A 12 -0.81 -20.05 -24.33
C PRO A 12 -1.60 -21.34 -24.03
N GLU A 13 -0.97 -22.50 -24.11
CA GLU A 13 -1.60 -23.82 -24.04
C GLU A 13 -1.66 -24.43 -22.61
N CYS A 14 -1.16 -23.73 -21.57
CA CYS A 14 -1.37 -24.16 -20.18
C CYS A 14 -2.82 -23.97 -19.69
N CYS A 15 -3.68 -23.30 -20.46
CA CYS A 15 -5.10 -23.12 -20.16
C CYS A 15 -5.96 -24.16 -20.90
N SER A 16 -5.77 -25.46 -20.60
CA SER A 16 -6.71 -26.49 -21.08
C SER A 16 -8.04 -26.40 -20.33
N ALA A 17 -9.14 -26.40 -21.08
CA ALA A 17 -10.50 -26.16 -20.59
C ALA A 17 -11.05 -27.20 -19.59
N SER A 18 -10.29 -28.27 -19.26
CA SER A 18 -10.69 -29.30 -18.30
C SER A 18 -10.21 -29.06 -16.87
N VAL A 19 -9.41 -28.01 -16.61
CA VAL A 19 -9.00 -27.62 -15.25
C VAL A 19 -9.70 -26.36 -14.72
N LEU A 20 -10.52 -25.71 -15.54
CA LEU A 20 -11.45 -24.64 -15.12
C LEU A 20 -12.50 -25.11 -14.08
N GLY A 21 -12.68 -26.43 -13.92
CA GLY A 21 -13.54 -27.00 -12.88
C GLY A 21 -12.88 -27.20 -11.51
N ARG A 22 -11.56 -26.99 -11.36
CA ARG A 22 -10.82 -27.17 -10.09
C ARG A 22 -9.68 -26.16 -9.84
N LEU A 23 -9.44 -25.20 -10.72
CA LEU A 23 -8.37 -24.20 -10.59
C LEU A 23 -8.93 -22.80 -10.35
N GLY A 24 -8.16 -22.00 -9.61
CA GLY A 24 -8.52 -20.68 -9.09
C GLY A 24 -9.20 -19.77 -10.11
N ALA A 25 -10.51 -19.60 -9.93
CA ALA A 25 -11.27 -18.58 -10.62
C ALA A 25 -11.15 -17.27 -9.82
N GLN A 26 -10.79 -16.18 -10.49
CA GLN A 26 -11.30 -14.88 -10.08
C GLN A 26 -12.83 -15.01 -10.03
N THR A 27 -13.43 -14.76 -8.87
CA THR A 27 -14.86 -14.46 -8.81
C THR A 27 -15.07 -13.11 -9.50
N GLU A 28 -16.22 -12.89 -10.13
CA GLU A 28 -16.54 -11.60 -10.74
C GLU A 28 -16.19 -10.44 -9.77
N GLY A 29 -15.45 -9.45 -10.23
CA GLY A 29 -15.31 -8.17 -9.53
C GLY A 29 -13.93 -7.71 -9.07
N GLY A 30 -13.01 -8.58 -8.63
CA GLY A 30 -11.79 -8.00 -8.01
C GLY A 30 -10.84 -8.93 -7.30
N ASN A 31 -11.26 -10.15 -7.02
CA ASN A 31 -10.82 -10.75 -5.79
C ASN A 31 -9.75 -11.82 -6.00
N LEU A 32 -8.80 -11.86 -5.06
CA LEU A 32 -7.71 -12.83 -5.07
C LEU A 32 -8.06 -14.00 -4.15
N ARG A 33 -8.04 -15.23 -4.69
CA ARG A 33 -8.18 -16.44 -3.87
C ARG A 33 -6.81 -17.08 -3.64
N PHE A 34 -6.28 -16.95 -2.43
CA PHE A 34 -5.07 -17.66 -2.02
C PHE A 34 -5.44 -19.06 -1.51
N GLN A 35 -4.91 -20.10 -2.14
CA GLN A 35 -5.13 -21.50 -1.72
C GLN A 35 -4.17 -21.91 -0.59
N VAL A 36 -4.28 -21.24 0.56
CA VAL A 36 -3.50 -21.55 1.76
C VAL A 36 -4.11 -22.70 2.55
N THR A 37 -3.27 -23.51 3.22
CA THR A 37 -3.78 -24.60 4.06
C THR A 37 -4.20 -24.08 5.43
N SER A 38 -5.05 -24.82 6.14
CA SER A 38 -5.39 -24.49 7.54
C SER A 38 -4.15 -24.41 8.43
N ARG A 39 -3.11 -25.18 8.12
CA ARG A 39 -1.83 -25.12 8.84
C ARG A 39 -1.11 -23.79 8.62
N ASP A 40 -1.15 -23.23 7.41
CA ASP A 40 -0.52 -21.94 7.11
C ASP A 40 -1.25 -20.81 7.84
N VAL A 41 -2.58 -20.84 7.82
CA VAL A 41 -3.43 -19.89 8.56
C VAL A 41 -3.15 -19.96 10.07
N MET A 42 -3.18 -21.15 10.67
CA MET A 42 -2.88 -21.32 12.10
C MET A 42 -1.49 -20.81 12.48
N ARG A 43 -0.47 -21.03 11.63
CA ARG A 43 0.88 -20.49 11.86
C ARG A 43 0.90 -18.96 11.82
N ALA A 44 0.17 -18.35 10.88
CA ALA A 44 0.03 -16.90 10.80
C ALA A 44 -0.68 -16.33 12.03
N GLU A 45 -1.76 -16.94 12.47
CA GLU A 45 -2.48 -16.55 13.69
C GLU A 45 -1.62 -16.71 14.95
N GLU A 46 -0.86 -17.79 15.07
CA GLU A 46 0.08 -17.99 16.17
C GLU A 46 1.16 -16.90 16.20
N ALA A 47 1.67 -16.50 15.02
CA ALA A 47 2.62 -15.41 14.91
C ALA A 47 2.00 -14.08 15.37
N VAL A 48 0.77 -13.77 14.93
CA VAL A 48 0.03 -12.56 15.33
C VAL A 48 -0.20 -12.55 16.84
N ALA A 49 -0.66 -13.66 17.42
CA ALA A 49 -0.89 -13.79 18.85
C ALA A 49 0.37 -13.52 19.67
N GLN A 50 1.54 -13.93 19.18
CA GLN A 50 2.81 -13.65 19.83
C GLN A 50 3.20 -12.17 19.78
N VAL A 51 2.92 -11.45 18.66
CA VAL A 51 3.14 -10.00 18.59
C VAL A 51 2.21 -9.27 19.56
N VAL A 52 0.94 -9.67 19.63
CA VAL A 52 -0.05 -9.13 20.59
C VAL A 52 0.43 -9.32 22.04
N GLN A 53 1.13 -10.41 22.33
CA GLN A 53 1.75 -10.68 23.64
C GLN A 53 3.04 -9.88 23.90
N GLY A 54 3.46 -9.01 22.97
CA GLY A 54 4.63 -8.15 23.10
C GLY A 54 5.95 -8.79 22.71
N ARG A 55 5.96 -9.98 22.09
CA ARG A 55 7.20 -10.54 21.52
C ARG A 55 7.62 -9.73 20.30
N SER A 56 8.93 -9.56 20.13
CA SER A 56 9.42 -8.83 18.96
C SER A 56 9.20 -9.64 17.68
N VAL A 57 8.87 -8.96 16.58
CA VAL A 57 8.69 -9.60 15.27
C VAL A 57 9.95 -10.37 14.85
N ALA A 58 11.14 -9.83 15.17
CA ALA A 58 12.41 -10.49 14.91
C ALA A 58 12.50 -11.88 15.58
N GLU A 59 12.17 -11.99 16.86
CA GLU A 59 12.20 -13.25 17.62
C GLU A 59 11.19 -14.26 17.08
N ILE A 60 9.99 -13.80 16.72
CA ILE A 60 8.93 -14.65 16.15
C ILE A 60 9.39 -15.26 14.83
N LEU A 61 9.93 -14.45 13.91
CA LEU A 61 10.43 -14.95 12.63
C LEU A 61 11.58 -15.95 12.81
N SER A 62 12.45 -15.73 13.80
CA SER A 62 13.52 -16.67 14.14
C SER A 62 12.97 -18.00 14.63
N THR A 63 11.91 -17.97 15.45
CA THR A 63 11.26 -19.17 16.00
C THR A 63 10.53 -19.95 14.92
N LEU A 64 9.85 -19.25 14.02
CA LEU A 64 9.14 -19.83 12.89
C LEU A 64 10.07 -20.34 11.76
N ARG A 65 11.38 -20.14 11.91
CA ARG A 65 12.42 -20.48 10.92
C ARG A 65 12.11 -19.90 9.53
N VAL A 66 11.51 -18.72 9.50
CA VAL A 66 11.29 -18.01 8.24
C VAL A 66 12.62 -17.40 7.82
N PRO A 67 13.12 -17.68 6.60
CA PRO A 67 14.34 -17.06 6.09
C PRO A 67 14.22 -15.54 6.18
N ARG A 68 15.16 -14.90 6.88
CA ARG A 68 15.22 -13.43 6.89
C ARG A 68 15.86 -12.96 5.59
N ARG A 69 15.27 -11.94 4.96
CA ARG A 69 16.01 -11.17 3.94
C ARG A 69 17.24 -10.58 4.58
N SER A 70 18.42 -10.99 4.13
CA SER A 70 19.65 -10.24 4.40
C SER A 70 19.72 -9.07 3.44
N TRP A 71 19.71 -7.87 3.99
CA TRP A 71 20.06 -6.68 3.23
C TRP A 71 21.57 -6.68 2.97
N PRO A 72 22.04 -6.31 1.77
CA PRO A 72 23.43 -5.96 1.61
C PRO A 72 23.77 -4.92 2.68
N ASN A 73 24.84 -5.18 3.42
CA ASN A 73 25.37 -4.23 4.40
C ASN A 73 26.59 -3.56 3.77
N PRO A 74 26.41 -2.67 2.77
CA PRO A 74 27.55 -1.93 2.26
C PRO A 74 28.06 -1.03 3.38
N GLU A 75 29.35 -0.70 3.34
CA GLU A 75 29.84 0.36 4.21
C GLU A 75 28.99 1.63 4.01
N PRO A 76 28.50 2.28 5.09
CA PRO A 76 27.52 3.37 5.04
C PRO A 76 27.85 4.51 4.07
N ARG A 77 29.13 4.70 3.75
CA ARG A 77 29.68 5.78 2.92
C ARG A 77 29.68 5.50 1.41
N SER A 78 29.24 4.33 0.97
CA SER A 78 29.23 3.95 -0.46
C SER A 78 27.87 4.09 -1.14
N ALA A 79 26.80 4.27 -0.36
CA ALA A 79 25.44 4.36 -0.88
C ALA A 79 25.14 5.75 -1.44
N LYS A 80 25.09 5.88 -2.78
CA LYS A 80 24.72 7.14 -3.45
C LYS A 80 23.26 7.53 -3.28
N ARG A 81 22.40 6.58 -2.90
CA ARG A 81 20.95 6.78 -2.80
C ARG A 81 20.38 6.21 -1.51
N LEU A 82 19.41 6.93 -0.95
CA LEU A 82 18.54 6.46 0.11
C LEU A 82 17.11 6.37 -0.43
N VAL A 83 16.49 5.19 -0.29
CA VAL A 83 15.06 5.02 -0.57
C VAL A 83 14.30 5.23 0.73
N VAL A 84 13.29 6.11 0.69
CA VAL A 84 12.42 6.42 1.83
C VAL A 84 10.98 6.12 1.44
N PHE A 85 10.31 5.29 2.25
CA PHE A 85 8.89 5.01 2.10
C PHE A 85 8.13 5.62 3.27
N TYR A 86 7.07 6.36 2.99
CA TYR A 86 6.07 6.77 3.98
C TYR A 86 4.75 6.06 3.64
N SER A 87 4.30 5.15 4.51
CA SER A 87 3.19 4.24 4.22
C SER A 87 2.40 3.88 5.48
N ASP A 88 1.14 3.48 5.32
CA ASP A 88 0.27 2.88 6.35
C ASP A 88 0.30 1.34 6.31
N PHE A 89 1.21 0.76 5.50
CA PHE A 89 1.47 -0.67 5.37
C PHE A 89 0.22 -1.52 5.09
N GLU A 90 -0.78 -0.94 4.43
CA GLU A 90 -1.81 -1.74 3.76
C GLU A 90 -1.17 -2.65 2.72
N VAL A 91 -1.86 -3.74 2.37
CA VAL A 91 -1.23 -4.80 1.57
C VAL A 91 -0.77 -4.30 0.20
N GLU A 92 -1.56 -3.44 -0.44
CA GLU A 92 -1.15 -2.81 -1.71
C GLU A 92 0.14 -1.98 -1.58
N ALA A 93 0.36 -1.33 -0.45
CA ALA A 93 1.58 -0.56 -0.19
C ALA A 93 2.78 -1.49 -0.02
N VAL A 94 2.62 -2.57 0.73
CA VAL A 94 3.66 -3.59 0.91
C VAL A 94 4.07 -4.18 -0.43
N VAL A 95 3.10 -4.51 -1.29
CA VAL A 95 3.39 -5.04 -2.63
C VAL A 95 4.12 -4.02 -3.49
N ALA A 96 3.65 -2.77 -3.53
CA ALA A 96 4.29 -1.69 -4.28
C ALA A 96 5.73 -1.43 -3.82
N MET A 97 5.96 -1.41 -2.50
CA MET A 97 7.30 -1.27 -1.91
C MET A 97 8.22 -2.40 -2.32
N ALA A 98 7.76 -3.66 -2.25
CA ALA A 98 8.53 -4.83 -2.69
C ALA A 98 8.93 -4.73 -4.17
N GLN A 99 7.99 -4.36 -5.04
CA GLN A 99 8.24 -4.20 -6.47
C GLN A 99 9.25 -3.09 -6.76
N LEU A 100 9.09 -1.92 -6.11
CA LEU A 100 10.04 -0.81 -6.21
C LEU A 100 11.42 -1.23 -5.72
N MET A 101 11.50 -1.91 -4.57
CA MET A 101 12.76 -2.37 -4.00
C MET A 101 13.47 -3.35 -4.93
N HIS A 102 12.74 -4.29 -5.54
CA HIS A 102 13.28 -5.20 -6.53
C HIS A 102 13.80 -4.47 -7.77
N LEU A 103 13.03 -3.52 -8.33
CA LEU A 103 13.48 -2.68 -9.44
C LEU A 103 14.73 -1.88 -9.09
N LYS A 104 14.80 -1.30 -7.89
CA LYS A 104 15.98 -0.54 -7.45
C LYS A 104 17.19 -1.45 -7.25
N PHE A 105 16.99 -2.69 -6.78
CA PHE A 105 18.05 -3.68 -6.67
C PHE A 105 18.62 -4.05 -8.05
N GLU A 106 17.78 -4.37 -9.03
CA GLU A 106 18.19 -4.65 -10.42
C GLU A 106 19.00 -3.49 -11.03
N LEU A 107 18.61 -2.25 -10.71
CA LEU A 107 19.27 -1.05 -11.21
C LEU A 107 20.56 -0.68 -10.46
N GLY A 108 20.97 -1.46 -9.45
CA GLY A 108 22.10 -1.13 -8.57
C GLY A 108 21.88 0.16 -7.76
N GLN A 109 20.63 0.53 -7.53
CA GLN A 109 20.20 1.76 -6.84
C GLN A 109 19.82 1.52 -5.37
N LEU A 110 19.73 0.26 -4.95
CA LEU A 110 19.43 -0.12 -3.58
C LEU A 110 20.68 -0.72 -2.92
N ALA A 111 21.50 0.13 -2.32
CA ALA A 111 22.72 -0.30 -1.66
C ALA A 111 22.46 -0.77 -0.22
N ARG A 112 21.56 -0.11 0.50
CA ARG A 112 21.22 -0.40 1.91
C ARG A 112 19.72 -0.64 2.07
N GLN A 113 19.32 -1.10 3.25
CA GLN A 113 17.91 -1.17 3.63
C GLN A 113 17.23 0.22 3.49
N PRO A 114 16.04 0.29 2.87
CA PRO A 114 15.25 1.52 2.83
C PRO A 114 14.85 2.00 4.22
N LEU A 115 14.69 3.32 4.38
CA LEU A 115 14.01 3.91 5.54
C LEU A 115 12.50 3.84 5.31
N ALA A 116 11.83 2.89 5.93
CA ALA A 116 10.38 2.72 5.81
C ALA A 116 9.67 3.22 7.08
N ILE A 117 8.83 4.24 6.96
CA ILE A 117 8.12 4.90 8.04
C ILE A 117 6.66 4.44 8.02
N PHE A 118 6.20 3.83 9.12
CA PHE A 118 4.82 3.37 9.27
C PHE A 118 3.96 4.45 9.93
N HIS A 119 3.00 4.98 9.19
CA HIS A 119 1.91 5.78 9.74
C HIS A 119 0.80 4.87 10.28
N ALA A 120 0.64 4.83 11.61
CA ALA A 120 -0.45 4.12 12.25
C ALA A 120 -1.65 5.05 12.55
N ASP A 121 -2.86 4.54 12.29
CA ASP A 121 -4.17 5.15 12.55
C ASP A 121 -5.05 4.16 13.35
N PHE A 122 -4.80 4.10 14.67
CA PHE A 122 -5.56 3.26 15.61
C PHE A 122 -7.04 3.66 15.72
N GLN A 123 -7.41 4.85 15.25
CA GLN A 123 -8.80 5.32 15.30
C GLN A 123 -9.64 4.75 14.16
N ARG A 124 -9.02 4.41 13.02
CA ARG A 124 -9.77 4.07 11.80
C ARG A 124 -9.31 2.84 11.05
N LYS A 125 -8.02 2.51 11.07
CA LYS A 125 -7.44 1.49 10.18
C LYS A 125 -6.69 0.39 10.92
N ASP A 126 -6.12 0.70 12.07
CA ASP A 126 -5.16 -0.17 12.77
C ASP A 126 -5.69 -0.66 14.13
N HIS A 127 -7.01 -0.76 14.31
CA HIS A 127 -7.59 -1.33 15.52
C HIS A 127 -7.61 -2.87 15.46
N GLY A 128 -8.08 -3.53 16.53
CA GLY A 128 -8.16 -4.98 16.58
C GLY A 128 -6.77 -5.61 16.63
N MET A 129 -6.47 -6.49 15.68
CA MET A 129 -5.13 -7.07 15.46
C MET A 129 -4.51 -6.61 14.12
N ILE A 130 -5.12 -5.62 13.44
CA ILE A 130 -4.66 -5.15 12.13
C ILE A 130 -3.25 -4.57 12.22
N PHE A 131 -2.94 -3.80 13.26
CA PHE A 131 -1.62 -3.23 13.47
C PHE A 131 -0.52 -4.30 13.51
N GLU A 132 -0.70 -5.34 14.33
CA GLU A 132 0.24 -6.45 14.47
C GLU A 132 0.38 -7.25 13.18
N LYS A 133 -0.73 -7.50 12.48
CA LYS A 133 -0.73 -8.16 11.17
C LYS A 133 0.06 -7.36 10.13
N LYS A 134 -0.06 -6.03 10.10
CA LYS A 134 0.73 -5.17 9.21
C LYS A 134 2.21 -5.18 9.56
N LEU A 135 2.57 -5.14 10.85
CA LEU A 135 3.98 -5.28 11.28
C LEU A 135 4.58 -6.62 10.84
N LEU A 136 3.84 -7.71 11.03
CA LEU A 136 4.27 -9.04 10.58
C LEU A 136 4.36 -9.11 9.06
N LEU A 137 3.41 -8.52 8.33
CA LEU A 137 3.42 -8.54 6.87
C LEU A 137 4.60 -7.73 6.32
N ALA A 138 4.92 -6.58 6.93
CA ALA A 138 6.10 -5.82 6.57
C ALA A 138 7.39 -6.63 6.80
N ALA A 139 7.51 -7.33 7.91
CA ALA A 139 8.66 -8.19 8.17
C ALA A 139 8.70 -9.41 7.24
N LEU A 140 7.55 -10.06 7.05
CA LEU A 140 7.38 -11.24 6.21
C LEU A 140 7.33 -10.96 4.73
N ALA A 141 7.14 -9.75 4.21
CA ALA A 141 7.26 -9.50 2.77
C ALA A 141 8.55 -8.73 2.48
N LEU A 142 8.80 -7.67 3.26
CA LEU A 142 9.85 -6.69 3.03
C LEU A 142 11.08 -6.92 3.90
N GLY A 143 11.03 -7.74 4.94
CA GLY A 143 12.17 -7.93 5.84
C GLY A 143 12.41 -6.77 6.81
N PHE A 144 11.39 -5.93 7.05
CA PHE A 144 11.45 -4.86 8.05
C PHE A 144 11.00 -5.38 9.42
N THR A 145 11.96 -5.68 10.31
CA THR A 145 11.67 -6.17 11.67
C THR A 145 11.65 -5.09 12.75
N ASP A 146 12.17 -3.90 12.45
CA ASP A 146 12.13 -2.70 13.30
C ASP A 146 11.71 -1.52 12.43
N LEU A 147 10.46 -1.11 12.58
CA LEU A 147 9.85 -0.01 11.82
C LEU A 147 9.72 1.23 12.71
N PRO A 148 10.18 2.40 12.26
CA PRO A 148 9.73 3.68 12.80
C PRO A 148 8.22 3.84 12.64
N VAL A 149 7.46 3.80 13.74
CA VAL A 149 6.00 3.98 13.74
C VAL A 149 5.63 5.38 14.26
N LEU A 150 4.84 6.12 13.49
CA LEU A 150 4.34 7.46 13.84
C LEU A 150 2.81 7.51 13.82
N LEU A 151 2.23 8.12 14.85
CA LEU A 151 0.82 8.55 14.85
C LEU A 151 0.67 9.90 14.14
N GLY A 152 -0.53 10.19 13.66
CA GLY A 152 -0.88 11.53 13.18
C GLY A 152 -0.75 12.56 14.31
N ILE A 153 -0.37 13.80 13.98
CA ILE A 153 -0.15 14.85 15.01
C ILE A 153 -1.43 15.19 15.80
N ASP A 154 -2.59 14.95 15.20
CA ASP A 154 -3.90 15.22 15.81
C ASP A 154 -4.39 14.06 16.68
N SER A 155 -3.78 12.87 16.57
CA SER A 155 -4.14 11.67 17.35
C SER A 155 -3.85 11.82 18.85
N PHE A 156 -3.12 12.87 19.25
CA PHE A 156 -2.73 13.16 20.63
C PHE A 156 -3.72 14.05 21.39
N ALA A 157 -4.72 14.62 20.71
CA ALA A 157 -5.48 15.76 21.23
C ALA A 157 -6.60 15.39 22.21
N THR A 158 -7.03 14.12 22.27
CA THR A 158 -8.11 13.69 23.17
C THR A 158 -7.52 12.77 24.23
N GLY A 159 -7.19 13.29 25.41
CA GLY A 159 -6.87 12.48 26.59
C GLY A 159 -8.02 11.59 27.08
N ASP A 160 -9.09 11.48 26.30
CA ASP A 160 -10.25 10.65 26.55
C ASP A 160 -9.91 9.20 26.20
N LYS A 161 -10.02 8.32 27.20
CA LYS A 161 -9.99 6.88 26.98
C LYS A 161 -11.26 6.50 26.24
N TRP A 162 -11.14 6.27 24.94
CA TRP A 162 -12.21 5.70 24.15
C TRP A 162 -12.46 4.24 24.59
N PRO A 163 -13.72 3.80 24.71
CA PRO A 163 -14.01 2.38 24.86
C PRO A 163 -13.43 1.70 23.61
N ASN A 164 -12.48 0.78 23.79
CA ASN A 164 -11.72 0.07 22.74
C ASN A 164 -10.44 0.73 22.23
N GLN A 165 -9.77 1.55 23.06
CA GLN A 165 -8.42 2.01 22.75
C GLN A 165 -7.45 0.84 22.50
N HIS A 166 -6.74 0.85 21.36
CA HIS A 166 -5.78 -0.19 21.03
C HIS A 166 -4.59 -0.17 22.01
N PRO A 167 -4.13 -1.33 22.54
CA PRO A 167 -3.06 -1.37 23.55
C PRO A 167 -1.75 -0.70 23.12
N MET A 168 -1.41 -0.80 21.84
CA MET A 168 -0.18 -0.21 21.29
C MET A 168 -0.25 1.30 21.06
N GLU A 169 -1.44 1.91 21.00
CA GLU A 169 -1.57 3.33 20.67
C GLU A 169 -0.82 4.21 21.66
N THR A 170 -0.99 3.94 22.96
CA THR A 170 -0.31 4.70 24.02
C THR A 170 1.21 4.52 23.97
N THR A 171 1.70 3.32 23.62
CA THR A 171 3.13 3.03 23.51
C THR A 171 3.75 3.77 22.31
N VAL A 172 3.11 3.73 21.15
CA VAL A 172 3.54 4.47 19.95
C VAL A 172 3.48 5.98 20.20
N ALA A 173 2.42 6.46 20.87
CA ALA A 173 2.27 7.86 21.22
C ALA A 173 3.44 8.36 22.09
N ARG A 174 3.79 7.62 23.15
CA ARG A 174 4.89 8.00 24.06
C ARG A 174 6.25 7.99 23.38
N SER A 175 6.49 7.04 22.49
CA SER A 175 7.77 6.89 21.77
C SER A 175 7.88 7.76 20.51
N ARG A 176 6.85 8.54 20.16
CA ARG A 176 6.84 9.35 18.93
C ARG A 176 8.03 10.31 18.84
N GLY A 177 8.39 10.97 19.95
CA GLY A 177 9.50 11.91 19.99
C GLY A 177 10.83 11.25 19.61
N GLU A 178 11.14 10.13 20.26
CA GLU A 178 12.34 9.32 19.98
C GLU A 178 12.34 8.76 18.55
N THR A 179 11.18 8.29 18.08
CA THR A 179 11.02 7.75 16.72
C THR A 179 11.25 8.82 15.66
N LEU A 180 10.71 10.03 15.86
CA LEU A 180 10.94 11.17 14.97
C LEU A 180 12.42 11.55 14.94
N GLU A 181 13.08 11.60 16.10
CA GLU A 181 14.51 11.86 16.20
C GLU A 181 15.35 10.80 15.47
N ARG A 182 14.97 9.51 15.56
CA ARG A 182 15.62 8.42 14.81
C ARG A 182 15.51 8.62 13.29
N ILE A 183 14.31 8.92 12.79
CA ILE A 183 14.08 9.21 11.37
C ILE A 183 14.92 10.40 10.90
N VAL A 184 14.90 11.50 11.66
CA VAL A 184 15.65 12.72 11.35
C VAL A 184 17.15 12.46 11.38
N ALA A 185 17.64 11.71 12.37
CA ALA A 185 19.06 11.36 12.47
C ALA A 185 19.51 10.54 11.25
N GLU A 186 18.71 9.59 10.78
CA GLU A 186 19.03 8.81 9.58
C GLU A 186 19.09 9.67 8.31
N LEU A 187 18.11 10.56 8.11
CA LEU A 187 18.09 11.48 6.98
C LEU A 187 19.26 12.48 7.01
N VAL A 188 19.61 13.00 8.18
CA VAL A 188 20.73 13.95 8.36
C VAL A 188 22.09 13.27 8.21
N ALA A 189 22.22 12.02 8.67
CA ALA A 189 23.46 11.26 8.60
C ALA A 189 23.75 10.73 7.19
N PHE A 190 22.75 10.69 6.31
CA PHE A 190 22.93 10.27 4.93
C PHE A 190 23.82 11.26 4.16
N ASP A 191 24.96 10.76 3.67
CA ASP A 191 26.00 11.55 2.99
C ASP A 191 26.03 11.37 1.47
N GLY A 192 25.12 10.55 0.93
CA GLY A 192 24.94 10.32 -0.50
C GLY A 192 24.25 11.48 -1.24
N ASP A 193 23.96 11.24 -2.52
CA ASP A 193 23.59 12.30 -3.46
C ASP A 193 22.06 12.51 -3.58
N LEU A 194 21.27 11.47 -3.35
CA LEU A 194 19.85 11.46 -3.66
C LEU A 194 19.00 10.69 -2.64
N VAL A 195 17.88 11.29 -2.25
CA VAL A 195 16.79 10.63 -1.53
C VAL A 195 15.61 10.42 -2.48
N ASP A 196 15.30 9.16 -2.78
CA ASP A 196 14.08 8.76 -3.50
C ASP A 196 12.95 8.59 -2.45
N LEU A 197 12.06 9.57 -2.33
CA LEU A 197 10.94 9.61 -1.37
C LEU A 197 9.63 9.17 -2.04
N TYR A 198 8.99 8.15 -1.48
CA TYR A 198 7.68 7.65 -1.90
C TYR A 198 6.63 7.92 -0.82
N LEU A 199 5.62 8.72 -1.16
CA LEU A 199 4.49 9.04 -0.29
C LEU A 199 3.30 8.16 -0.69
N LEU A 200 3.09 7.08 0.05
CA LEU A 200 2.09 6.04 -0.25
C LEU A 200 0.86 6.11 0.67
N ALA A 201 0.89 6.97 1.69
CA ALA A 201 -0.17 7.09 2.70
C ALA A 201 -0.40 8.56 3.11
N PRO A 202 -1.52 8.88 3.79
CA PRO A 202 -1.79 10.23 4.27
C PRO A 202 -0.75 10.66 5.31
N CYS A 203 -0.19 11.87 5.15
CA CYS A 203 0.92 12.34 6.00
C CYS A 203 0.51 12.77 7.41
N ARG A 204 -0.72 13.28 7.61
CA ARG A 204 -1.28 13.65 8.93
C ARG A 204 -0.33 14.50 9.79
N GLY A 205 0.41 15.43 9.18
CA GLY A 205 1.37 16.33 9.85
C GLY A 205 2.76 15.73 10.11
N ASN A 206 3.01 14.46 9.77
CA ASN A 206 4.29 13.82 10.02
C ASN A 206 5.37 14.28 9.04
N LEU A 207 5.02 14.56 7.78
CA LEU A 207 5.98 15.10 6.81
C LEU A 207 6.47 16.48 7.28
N ALA A 208 5.54 17.32 7.75
CA ALA A 208 5.85 18.61 8.36
C ALA A 208 6.74 18.46 9.60
N SER A 209 6.42 17.51 10.48
CA SER A 209 7.22 17.24 11.69
C SER A 209 8.67 16.87 11.36
N ILE A 210 8.87 16.05 10.33
CA ILE A 210 10.22 15.65 9.89
C ILE A 210 11.01 16.85 9.38
N VAL A 211 10.43 17.64 8.46
CA VAL A 211 11.10 18.82 7.89
C VAL A 211 11.43 19.86 8.95
N VAL A 212 10.47 20.20 9.82
CA VAL A 212 10.66 21.15 10.92
C VAL A 212 11.75 20.68 11.88
N SER A 213 11.82 19.39 12.20
CA SER A 213 12.87 18.84 13.06
C SER A 213 14.26 18.93 12.42
N ILE A 214 14.38 18.70 11.10
CA ILE A 214 15.64 18.90 10.38
C ILE A 214 16.05 20.38 10.37
N GLN A 215 15.09 21.29 10.13
CA GLN A 215 15.31 22.74 10.15
C GLN A 215 15.77 23.23 11.53
N ARG A 216 15.14 22.77 12.63
CA ARG A 216 15.53 23.11 14.01
C ARG A 216 16.96 22.68 14.36
N LYS A 217 17.45 21.60 13.74
CA LYS A 217 18.85 21.16 13.88
C LYS A 217 19.84 21.94 13.01
N MET A 218 19.36 22.95 12.27
CA MET A 218 20.15 23.73 11.29
C MET A 218 20.81 22.83 10.23
N ARG A 219 20.10 21.76 9.83
CA ARG A 219 20.55 20.79 8.81
C ARG A 219 19.73 20.85 7.53
N TRP A 220 18.90 21.89 7.37
CA TRP A 220 18.10 22.13 6.17
C TRP A 220 18.75 23.19 5.27
N PRO A 221 18.78 22.99 3.94
CA PRO A 221 18.40 21.76 3.24
C PRO A 221 19.37 20.62 3.54
N LEU A 222 18.92 19.38 3.37
CA LEU A 222 19.83 18.22 3.40
C LEU A 222 20.87 18.35 2.27
N ARG A 223 22.02 17.69 2.44
CA ARG A 223 23.07 17.64 1.41
C ARG A 223 22.57 16.93 0.15
N ALA A 224 21.85 15.83 0.33
CA ALA A 224 21.26 15.06 -0.76
C ALA A 224 20.12 15.84 -1.44
N LYS A 225 19.97 15.65 -2.76
CA LYS A 225 18.80 16.11 -3.50
C LYS A 225 17.61 15.18 -3.26
N TRP A 226 16.42 15.68 -3.54
CA TRP A 226 15.19 14.88 -3.46
C TRP A 226 14.73 14.45 -4.85
N ARG A 227 14.11 13.28 -4.91
CA ARG A 227 13.17 12.86 -5.95
C ARG A 227 11.92 12.35 -5.24
N VAL A 228 10.78 12.94 -5.54
CA VAL A 228 9.52 12.63 -4.84
C VAL A 228 8.53 11.99 -5.79
N THR A 229 7.94 10.88 -5.36
CA THR A 229 6.77 10.28 -5.98
C THR A 229 5.63 10.23 -4.97
N LEU A 230 4.48 10.78 -5.34
CA LEU A 230 3.27 10.83 -4.53
C LEU A 230 2.21 9.95 -5.17
N HIS A 231 1.56 9.08 -4.38
CA HIS A 231 0.30 8.48 -4.81
C HIS A 231 -0.88 9.34 -4.34
N SER A 232 -1.53 10.05 -5.26
CA SER A 232 -2.73 10.83 -4.96
C SER A 232 -3.98 9.95 -5.07
N SER A 233 -4.59 9.69 -3.92
CA SER A 233 -5.93 9.14 -3.79
C SER A 233 -6.75 10.05 -2.88
N GLU A 234 -8.07 9.96 -2.96
CA GLU A 234 -8.96 10.72 -2.07
C GLU A 234 -8.59 10.50 -0.59
N ALA A 235 -8.34 9.25 -0.19
CA ALA A 235 -7.92 8.91 1.16
C ALA A 235 -6.56 9.56 1.54
N ASN A 236 -5.56 9.48 0.65
CA ASN A 236 -4.23 10.05 0.91
C ASN A 236 -4.28 11.59 1.02
N LEU A 237 -5.06 12.25 0.16
CA LEU A 237 -5.19 13.71 0.14
C LEU A 237 -6.02 14.21 1.34
N ALA A 238 -7.08 13.50 1.74
CA ALA A 238 -7.90 13.88 2.89
C ALA A 238 -7.10 13.96 4.20
N GLY A 239 -6.03 13.17 4.33
CA GLY A 239 -5.11 13.23 5.47
C GLY A 239 -3.88 14.12 5.27
N MET A 240 -3.71 14.76 4.11
CA MET A 240 -2.60 15.68 3.86
C MET A 240 -2.95 17.08 4.38
N ARG A 241 -2.27 17.51 5.45
CA ARG A 241 -2.55 18.81 6.09
C ARG A 241 -1.82 19.94 5.35
N VAL A 242 -2.24 21.20 5.54
CA VAL A 242 -1.61 22.39 4.93
C VAL A 242 -0.09 22.44 5.19
N TRP A 243 0.33 22.31 6.43
CA TRP A 243 1.69 22.05 6.91
C TRP A 243 2.43 20.90 6.19
N ASP A 244 1.77 19.80 5.83
CA ASP A 244 2.43 18.75 5.02
C ASP A 244 2.68 19.22 3.58
N VAL A 245 1.74 19.98 3.00
CA VAL A 245 1.91 20.61 1.69
C VAL A 245 3.03 21.65 1.74
N ASP A 246 3.14 22.41 2.82
CA ASP A 246 4.24 23.36 3.03
C ASP A 246 5.59 22.64 3.13
N ALA A 247 5.65 21.52 3.86
CA ALA A 247 6.85 20.70 3.95
C ALA A 247 7.21 20.05 2.61
N LEU A 248 6.22 19.59 1.85
CA LEU A 248 6.42 19.10 0.49
C LEU A 248 6.94 20.21 -0.43
N ARG A 249 6.46 21.45 -0.27
CA ARG A 249 6.98 22.61 -0.98
C ARG A 249 8.45 22.87 -0.65
N ASP A 250 8.83 22.81 0.62
CA ASP A 250 10.23 22.95 1.06
C ASP A 250 11.12 21.84 0.47
N ILE A 251 10.65 20.58 0.50
CA ILE A 251 11.35 19.44 -0.11
C ILE A 251 11.55 19.67 -1.61
N MET A 252 10.50 20.10 -2.31
CA MET A 252 10.53 20.31 -3.75
C MET A 252 11.36 21.51 -4.18
N ALA A 253 11.49 22.54 -3.34
CA ALA A 253 12.47 23.62 -3.54
C ALA A 253 13.92 23.10 -3.61
N CYS A 254 14.18 21.96 -2.96
CA CYS A 254 15.49 21.32 -2.90
C CYS A 254 15.61 20.15 -3.91
N SER A 255 14.55 19.84 -4.65
CA SER A 255 14.51 18.75 -5.61
C SER A 255 15.19 19.13 -6.92
N ALA A 256 15.86 18.17 -7.55
CA ALA A 256 16.46 18.34 -8.89
C ALA A 256 15.48 17.98 -10.02
N THR A 257 14.38 17.30 -9.69
CA THR A 257 13.38 16.83 -10.65
C THR A 257 11.98 17.22 -10.21
N PRO A 258 11.03 17.43 -11.14
CA PRO A 258 9.62 17.55 -10.80
C PRO A 258 9.12 16.34 -9.99
N MET A 259 8.15 16.57 -9.10
CA MET A 259 7.46 15.49 -8.40
C MET A 259 6.65 14.68 -9.41
N VAL A 260 6.62 13.36 -9.24
CA VAL A 260 5.73 12.49 -10.01
C VAL A 260 4.49 12.22 -9.16
N ASP A 261 3.34 12.71 -9.60
CA ASP A 261 2.05 12.41 -9.00
C ASP A 261 1.39 11.26 -9.77
N VAL A 262 1.05 10.19 -9.06
CA VAL A 262 0.44 8.98 -9.61
C VAL A 262 -0.94 8.80 -8.98
N SER A 263 -1.97 8.69 -9.80
CA SER A 263 -3.30 8.27 -9.37
C SER A 263 -3.91 7.34 -10.39
N ARG A 264 -4.75 6.40 -9.94
CA ARG A 264 -5.49 5.48 -10.83
C ARG A 264 -6.21 6.23 -11.95
N GLY A 265 -6.95 7.28 -11.58
CA GLY A 265 -7.71 8.06 -12.55
C GLY A 265 -6.83 8.70 -13.61
N ARG A 266 -5.69 9.30 -13.24
CA ARG A 266 -4.79 9.95 -14.21
C ARG A 266 -3.99 8.94 -15.03
N PHE A 267 -3.47 7.91 -14.38
CA PHE A 267 -2.59 6.93 -15.02
C PHE A 267 -3.25 6.23 -16.21
N PHE A 268 -4.56 5.92 -16.11
CA PHE A 268 -5.33 5.29 -17.18
C PHE A 268 -6.17 6.27 -18.03
N GLY A 269 -5.97 7.59 -17.93
CA GLY A 269 -6.67 8.54 -18.80
C GLY A 269 -8.15 8.81 -18.43
N ARG A 270 -8.55 8.61 -17.17
CA ARG A 270 -9.87 8.93 -16.61
C ARG A 270 -11.03 8.31 -17.41
N THR A 271 -11.82 9.16 -18.07
CA THR A 271 -12.99 8.80 -18.87
C THR A 271 -12.64 8.05 -20.15
N GLY A 272 -11.38 8.11 -20.59
CA GLY A 272 -10.86 7.34 -21.71
C GLY A 272 -10.20 6.02 -21.29
N SER A 273 -10.33 5.61 -20.02
CA SER A 273 -9.69 4.38 -19.55
C SER A 273 -10.26 3.15 -20.24
N HIS A 274 -9.36 2.22 -20.61
CA HIS A 274 -9.76 0.96 -21.22
C HIS A 274 -10.62 0.14 -20.25
N LYS A 275 -11.58 -0.63 -20.75
CA LYS A 275 -12.51 -1.46 -19.94
C LYS A 275 -11.79 -2.41 -18.97
N MET A 276 -10.61 -2.93 -19.34
CA MET A 276 -9.79 -3.78 -18.47
C MET A 276 -9.26 -3.04 -17.23
N MET A 277 -9.31 -1.70 -17.23
CA MET A 277 -8.88 -0.85 -16.11
C MET A 277 -10.03 -0.45 -15.17
N ALA A 278 -11.27 -0.77 -15.55
CA ALA A 278 -12.46 -0.46 -14.76
C ALA A 278 -12.49 -1.22 -13.42
N GLY A 279 -11.87 -2.41 -13.36
CA GLY A 279 -11.79 -3.26 -12.17
C GLY A 279 -10.38 -3.37 -11.59
N PHE A 280 -9.68 -2.26 -11.32
CA PHE A 280 -8.28 -2.29 -10.84
C PHE A 280 -8.04 -3.09 -9.54
N GLY A 281 -9.09 -3.50 -8.81
CA GLY A 281 -8.99 -4.56 -7.80
C GLY A 281 -8.39 -5.87 -8.35
N ASN A 282 -8.61 -6.14 -9.64
CA ASN A 282 -8.09 -7.27 -10.42
C ASN A 282 -6.84 -6.96 -11.24
N PHE A 283 -6.04 -5.94 -10.91
CA PHE A 283 -4.80 -5.64 -11.66
C PHE A 283 -3.66 -6.64 -11.38
N ALA A 284 -4.01 -7.91 -11.21
CA ALA A 284 -3.13 -9.04 -11.05
C ALA A 284 -3.50 -10.10 -12.10
N PRO A 285 -2.53 -10.79 -12.72
CA PRO A 285 -2.81 -11.95 -13.57
C PRO A 285 -3.56 -13.05 -12.80
N LEU A 286 -4.27 -13.94 -13.53
CA LEU A 286 -5.05 -15.03 -12.91
C LEU A 286 -4.20 -15.95 -12.02
N CYS A 287 -2.92 -16.13 -12.35
CA CYS A 287 -1.99 -16.97 -11.59
C CYS A 287 -1.29 -16.23 -10.44
N PHE A 288 -1.61 -14.96 -10.17
CA PHE A 288 -0.91 -14.16 -9.15
C PHE A 288 -1.01 -14.81 -7.77
N ALA A 289 -2.22 -15.13 -7.33
CA ALA A 289 -2.44 -15.67 -6.00
C ALA A 289 -1.74 -17.04 -5.81
N SER A 290 -1.81 -17.92 -6.82
CA SER A 290 -1.11 -19.22 -6.75
C SER A 290 0.40 -19.04 -6.70
N ARG A 291 0.98 -18.13 -7.51
CA ARG A 291 2.42 -17.86 -7.48
C ARG A 291 2.89 -17.27 -6.15
N VAL A 292 2.10 -16.42 -5.51
CA VAL A 292 2.43 -15.90 -4.17
C VAL A 292 2.39 -17.04 -3.14
N VAL A 293 1.42 -17.96 -3.20
CA VAL A 293 1.35 -19.13 -2.30
C VAL A 293 2.55 -20.06 -2.52
N ASP A 294 2.89 -20.35 -3.77
CA ASP A 294 4.00 -21.25 -4.12
C ASP A 294 5.35 -20.73 -3.60
N GLU A 295 5.52 -19.41 -3.58
CA GLU A 295 6.76 -18.75 -3.19
C GLU A 295 6.83 -18.45 -1.70
N ASP A 296 5.73 -17.99 -1.10
CA ASP A 296 5.65 -17.70 0.34
C ASP A 296 4.22 -17.86 0.88
N ALA A 297 3.87 -19.11 1.20
CA ALA A 297 2.57 -19.46 1.78
C ALA A 297 2.26 -18.72 3.10
N MET A 298 3.30 -18.33 3.86
CA MET A 298 3.12 -17.58 5.12
C MET A 298 2.70 -16.13 4.84
N VAL A 299 3.29 -15.48 3.83
CA VAL A 299 2.85 -14.17 3.35
C VAL A 299 1.40 -14.24 2.86
N ALA A 300 1.08 -15.26 2.06
CA ALA A 300 -0.29 -15.45 1.56
C ALA A 300 -1.29 -15.67 2.70
N ALA A 301 -0.96 -16.49 3.70
CA ALA A 301 -1.85 -16.75 4.83
C ALA A 301 -2.06 -15.51 5.70
N LEU A 302 -0.99 -14.74 5.95
CA LEU A 302 -1.09 -13.48 6.69
C LEU A 302 -1.90 -12.43 5.92
N TRP A 303 -1.76 -12.39 4.60
CA TRP A 303 -2.57 -11.55 3.73
C TRP A 303 -4.05 -11.89 3.90
N VAL A 304 -4.45 -13.17 3.80
CA VAL A 304 -5.84 -13.60 3.96
C VAL A 304 -6.45 -13.13 5.29
N ILE A 305 -5.78 -13.39 6.42
CA ILE A 305 -6.32 -13.03 7.74
C ILE A 305 -6.29 -11.52 8.02
N LEU A 306 -5.43 -10.76 7.33
CA LEU A 306 -5.42 -9.30 7.40
C LEU A 306 -6.57 -8.71 6.57
N ASP A 307 -6.76 -9.19 5.35
CA ASP A 307 -7.81 -8.73 4.46
C ASP A 307 -9.21 -8.99 5.05
N GLU A 308 -9.43 -10.17 5.64
CA GLU A 308 -10.68 -10.49 6.35
C GLU A 308 -10.99 -9.48 7.44
N GLU A 309 -10.01 -9.14 8.30
CA GLU A 309 -10.22 -8.18 9.39
C GLU A 309 -10.41 -6.74 8.88
N CYS A 310 -9.68 -6.34 7.83
CA CYS A 310 -9.89 -5.05 7.16
C CYS A 310 -11.28 -4.95 6.51
N ASN A 311 -11.78 -6.03 5.91
CA ASN A 311 -13.13 -6.06 5.34
C ASN A 311 -14.18 -6.01 6.45
N LEU A 312 -14.02 -6.78 7.52
CA LEU A 312 -14.91 -6.72 8.68
C LEU A 312 -14.96 -5.34 9.34
N LEU A 313 -13.86 -4.58 9.33
CA LEU A 313 -13.90 -3.18 9.76
C LEU A 313 -14.78 -2.32 8.85
N LYS A 314 -14.71 -2.51 7.53
CA LYS A 314 -15.52 -1.75 6.56
C LYS A 314 -17.00 -2.12 6.61
N VAL A 315 -17.33 -3.38 6.86
CA VAL A 315 -18.70 -3.90 6.66
C VAL A 315 -19.34 -4.50 7.90
N GLY A 316 -18.64 -4.53 9.02
CA GLY A 316 -19.14 -5.11 10.25
C GLY A 316 -20.26 -4.29 10.89
N PRO A 317 -20.98 -4.87 11.86
CA PRO A 317 -22.16 -4.27 12.52
C PRO A 317 -21.91 -2.89 13.15
N HIS A 318 -20.67 -2.58 13.50
CA HIS A 318 -20.29 -1.32 14.15
C HIS A 318 -20.00 -0.19 13.15
N ASN A 319 -19.98 -0.47 11.85
CA ASN A 319 -19.67 0.52 10.84
C ASN A 319 -20.94 1.29 10.43
N GLU A 320 -21.06 2.53 10.91
CA GLU A 320 -22.18 3.42 10.58
C GLU A 320 -22.28 3.74 9.08
N HIS A 321 -21.20 3.53 8.32
CA HIS A 321 -21.14 3.81 6.90
C HIS A 321 -21.60 2.66 6.01
N LEU A 322 -21.97 1.49 6.54
CA LEU A 322 -22.40 0.33 5.76
C LEU A 322 -23.54 0.67 4.78
N PHE A 323 -24.50 1.48 5.23
CA PHE A 323 -25.69 1.91 4.46
C PHE A 323 -25.64 3.40 4.09
N SER A 324 -24.44 4.00 4.00
CA SER A 324 -24.30 5.43 3.67
C SER A 324 -25.04 5.81 2.38
N GLY A 325 -25.90 6.83 2.46
CA GLY A 325 -26.71 7.30 1.33
C GLY A 325 -28.08 6.63 1.20
N SER A 326 -28.38 5.62 2.02
CA SER A 326 -29.66 4.92 2.05
C SER A 326 -30.27 4.95 3.46
N LYS A 327 -31.61 4.85 3.55
CA LYS A 327 -32.31 4.69 4.82
C LYS A 327 -32.94 3.30 4.92
N LEU A 328 -32.61 2.61 6.00
CA LEU A 328 -33.29 1.37 6.36
C LEU A 328 -34.69 1.67 6.91
N THR A 329 -35.65 0.81 6.62
CA THR A 329 -36.95 0.80 7.29
C THR A 329 -36.81 0.22 8.70
N GLU A 330 -37.85 0.34 9.54
CA GLU A 330 -37.84 -0.27 10.88
C GLU A 330 -37.71 -1.80 10.81
N SER A 331 -38.40 -2.43 9.87
CA SER A 331 -38.32 -3.88 9.67
C SER A 331 -36.94 -4.32 9.19
N GLU A 332 -36.33 -3.59 8.27
CA GLU A 332 -34.95 -3.86 7.81
C GLU A 332 -33.93 -3.63 8.94
N THR A 333 -34.14 -2.61 9.78
CA THR A 333 -33.25 -2.34 10.92
C THR A 333 -33.30 -3.49 11.93
N LEU A 334 -34.48 -4.02 12.22
CA LEU A 334 -34.64 -5.20 13.06
C LEU A 334 -33.95 -6.41 12.43
N ARG A 335 -34.15 -6.61 11.12
CA ARG A 335 -33.56 -7.72 10.38
C ARG A 335 -32.03 -7.66 10.33
N VAL A 336 -31.45 -6.48 10.11
CA VAL A 336 -29.99 -6.27 10.15
C VAL A 336 -29.43 -6.64 11.52
N ARG A 337 -30.09 -6.27 12.62
CA ARG A 337 -29.66 -6.66 13.99
C ARG A 337 -29.66 -8.18 14.20
N GLU A 338 -30.61 -8.89 13.60
CA GLU A 338 -30.61 -10.36 13.62
C GLU A 338 -29.44 -10.91 12.81
N ILE A 339 -29.17 -10.35 11.63
CA ILE A 339 -28.04 -10.72 10.78
C ILE A 339 -26.71 -10.45 11.49
N ASP A 340 -26.58 -9.34 12.22
CA ASP A 340 -25.36 -9.01 12.97
C ASP A 340 -24.98 -10.11 13.97
N SER A 341 -25.97 -10.81 14.55
CA SER A 341 -25.71 -11.95 15.44
C SER A 341 -25.10 -13.16 14.73
N ILE A 342 -25.26 -13.27 13.40
CA ILE A 342 -24.67 -14.32 12.57
C ILE A 342 -23.15 -14.19 12.56
N LEU A 343 -22.61 -12.97 12.58
CA LEU A 343 -21.16 -12.75 12.59
C LEU A 343 -20.51 -13.45 13.79
N VAL A 344 -21.12 -13.35 14.97
CA VAL A 344 -20.62 -13.96 16.21
C VAL A 344 -20.85 -15.47 16.23
N THR A 345 -21.98 -15.94 15.71
CA THR A 345 -22.39 -17.34 15.85
C THR A 345 -21.92 -18.26 14.73
N ARG A 346 -21.74 -17.72 13.52
CA ARG A 346 -21.42 -18.48 12.29
C ARG A 346 -20.27 -17.89 11.48
N GLY A 347 -19.74 -16.73 11.87
CA GLY A 347 -18.55 -16.13 11.29
C GLY A 347 -18.79 -15.21 10.08
N PRO A 348 -17.70 -14.60 9.56
CA PRO A 348 -17.74 -13.54 8.54
C PRO A 348 -18.45 -13.91 7.25
N ARG A 349 -18.18 -15.11 6.72
CA ARG A 349 -18.80 -15.61 5.49
C ARG A 349 -20.32 -15.71 5.60
N ALA A 350 -20.82 -16.31 6.68
CA ALA A 350 -22.25 -16.49 6.88
C ALA A 350 -22.98 -15.15 7.11
N TYR A 351 -22.31 -14.21 7.77
CA TYR A 351 -22.79 -12.83 7.93
C TYR A 351 -22.93 -12.12 6.58
N ALA A 352 -21.88 -12.16 5.75
CA ALA A 352 -21.89 -11.51 4.45
C ALA A 352 -22.96 -12.12 3.51
N ALA A 353 -23.06 -13.45 3.46
CA ALA A 353 -24.10 -14.15 2.71
C ALA A 353 -25.51 -13.70 3.13
N ALA A 354 -25.76 -13.61 4.45
CA ALA A 354 -27.07 -13.20 4.96
C ALA A 354 -27.44 -11.75 4.61
N LEU A 355 -26.47 -10.84 4.51
CA LEU A 355 -26.72 -9.48 4.01
C LEU A 355 -27.00 -9.45 2.51
N HIS A 356 -26.32 -10.30 1.73
CA HIS A 356 -26.48 -10.38 0.28
C HIS A 356 -27.81 -11.03 -0.13
N ASP A 357 -28.24 -12.07 0.58
CA ASP A 357 -29.50 -12.81 0.31
C ASP A 357 -30.78 -11.96 0.52
N GLU A 358 -30.67 -10.82 1.21
CA GLU A 358 -31.80 -9.93 1.52
C GLU A 358 -31.85 -8.76 0.53
N ASP A 359 -32.51 -8.94 -0.63
CA ASP A 359 -32.55 -7.98 -1.75
C ASP A 359 -32.77 -6.51 -1.32
N GLY A 360 -33.70 -6.26 -0.40
CA GLY A 360 -34.02 -4.92 0.09
C GLY A 360 -32.90 -4.29 0.93
N ILE A 361 -32.15 -5.10 1.68
CA ILE A 361 -30.99 -4.67 2.47
C ILE A 361 -29.79 -4.50 1.54
N TRP A 362 -29.51 -5.49 0.69
CA TRP A 362 -28.39 -5.47 -0.25
C TRP A 362 -28.45 -4.26 -1.21
N ALA A 363 -29.63 -3.92 -1.73
CA ALA A 363 -29.82 -2.75 -2.57
C ALA A 363 -29.46 -1.42 -1.87
N LYS A 364 -29.46 -1.40 -0.54
CA LYS A 364 -29.15 -0.22 0.30
C LYS A 364 -27.72 -0.20 0.82
N VAL A 365 -26.97 -1.29 0.71
CA VAL A 365 -25.54 -1.33 1.03
C VAL A 365 -24.82 -0.31 0.14
N ALA A 366 -23.97 0.52 0.75
CA ALA A 366 -23.18 1.50 0.02
C ALA A 366 -22.29 0.79 -1.01
N GLU A 367 -22.23 1.31 -2.24
CA GLU A 367 -21.52 0.67 -3.35
C GLU A 367 -20.04 0.41 -3.03
N SER A 368 -19.39 1.32 -2.30
CA SER A 368 -17.99 1.18 -1.85
C SER A 368 -17.74 0.02 -0.90
N ASN A 369 -18.78 -0.58 -0.32
CA ASN A 369 -18.70 -1.65 0.67
C ASN A 369 -19.10 -3.01 0.11
N LYS A 370 -19.72 -3.07 -1.07
CA LYS A 370 -20.18 -4.32 -1.67
C LYS A 370 -19.03 -5.26 -2.00
N SER A 371 -17.89 -4.74 -2.47
CA SER A 371 -16.71 -5.56 -2.77
C SER A 371 -16.22 -6.33 -1.54
N ALA A 372 -16.16 -5.67 -0.38
CA ALA A 372 -15.74 -6.26 0.87
C ALA A 372 -16.72 -7.35 1.37
N LEU A 373 -18.04 -7.15 1.23
CA LEU A 373 -19.03 -8.19 1.55
C LEU A 373 -18.89 -9.40 0.61
N MET A 374 -18.78 -9.17 -0.69
CA MET A 374 -18.57 -10.25 -1.67
C MET A 374 -17.27 -11.02 -1.39
N ALA A 375 -16.22 -10.32 -0.95
CA ALA A 375 -14.95 -10.92 -0.61
C ALA A 375 -15.06 -11.86 0.61
N LEU A 376 -15.74 -11.42 1.67
CA LEU A 376 -16.03 -12.24 2.85
C LEU A 376 -16.91 -13.45 2.52
N GLU A 377 -17.96 -13.27 1.71
CA GLU A 377 -18.86 -14.36 1.31
C GLU A 377 -18.13 -15.44 0.50
N CYS A 378 -17.28 -15.01 -0.43
CA CYS A 378 -16.57 -15.90 -1.36
C CYS A 378 -15.23 -16.44 -0.81
N GLU A 379 -14.83 -16.05 0.40
CA GLU A 379 -13.52 -16.37 1.01
C GLU A 379 -12.36 -16.01 0.06
N VAL A 380 -12.38 -14.76 -0.39
CA VAL A 380 -11.38 -14.18 -1.29
C VAL A 380 -10.97 -12.81 -0.73
N CYS A 381 -9.86 -12.26 -1.21
CA CYS A 381 -9.35 -10.98 -0.71
C CYS A 381 -9.80 -9.80 -1.58
N ASP A 382 -10.31 -8.74 -0.96
CA ASP A 382 -10.67 -7.45 -1.58
C ASP A 382 -9.45 -6.53 -1.61
N CYS A 383 -8.56 -6.76 -2.58
CA CYS A 383 -7.26 -6.11 -2.65
C CYS A 383 -7.20 -5.08 -3.78
N PRO A 384 -7.60 -3.82 -3.56
CA PRO A 384 -7.31 -2.77 -4.53
C PRO A 384 -5.79 -2.60 -4.60
N LEU A 385 -5.12 -3.15 -5.62
CA LEU A 385 -3.67 -3.08 -5.77
C LEU A 385 -3.20 -1.72 -6.34
N SER A 386 -3.93 -0.65 -6.05
CA SER A 386 -3.80 0.69 -6.68
C SER A 386 -2.42 1.33 -6.52
N LEU A 387 -1.75 1.08 -5.39
CA LEU A 387 -0.41 1.60 -5.13
C LEU A 387 0.68 1.01 -6.03
N GLN A 388 0.45 -0.13 -6.69
CA GLN A 388 1.39 -0.69 -7.66
C GLN A 388 1.63 0.25 -8.86
N LEU A 389 0.72 1.20 -9.10
CA LEU A 389 0.89 2.22 -10.13
C LEU A 389 2.15 3.06 -9.93
N VAL A 390 2.58 3.25 -8.69
CA VAL A 390 3.85 3.93 -8.39
C VAL A 390 5.02 3.14 -8.98
N PHE A 391 5.07 1.83 -8.75
CA PHE A 391 6.04 0.93 -9.36
C PHE A 391 5.93 0.95 -10.89
N LEU A 392 4.73 0.76 -11.44
CA LEU A 392 4.50 0.66 -12.88
C LEU A 392 4.87 1.94 -13.62
N SER A 393 4.67 3.10 -13.00
CA SER A 393 5.10 4.39 -13.54
C SER A 393 6.63 4.45 -13.70
N GLU A 394 7.38 4.04 -12.68
CA GLU A 394 8.84 4.04 -12.72
C GLU A 394 9.37 2.95 -13.65
N TRP A 395 8.80 1.75 -13.60
CA TRP A 395 9.16 0.64 -14.49
C TRP A 395 8.93 1.02 -15.96
N SER A 396 7.77 1.59 -16.29
CA SER A 396 7.47 2.06 -17.65
C SER A 396 8.43 3.16 -18.09
N CYS A 397 8.74 4.14 -17.24
CA CYS A 397 9.75 5.16 -17.56
C CYS A 397 11.11 4.57 -17.93
N ARG A 398 11.49 3.42 -17.33
CA ARG A 398 12.80 2.79 -17.49
C ARG A 398 12.86 1.81 -18.64
N LYS A 399 11.86 0.96 -18.80
CA LYS A 399 11.84 -0.16 -19.74
C LYS A 399 11.07 0.17 -21.03
N HIS A 400 10.05 1.03 -20.93
CA HIS A 400 9.12 1.33 -22.03
C HIS A 400 8.72 2.81 -22.06
N ARG A 401 9.70 3.72 -22.15
CA ARG A 401 9.45 5.17 -22.04
C ARG A 401 8.37 5.69 -23.00
N GLY A 402 8.20 5.06 -24.16
CA GLY A 402 7.18 5.41 -25.15
C GLY A 402 5.74 5.07 -24.76
N TRP A 403 5.52 4.33 -23.66
CA TRP A 403 4.17 4.02 -23.17
C TRP A 403 3.57 5.13 -22.30
N LEU A 404 4.39 6.07 -21.85
CA LEU A 404 3.91 7.20 -21.06
C LEU A 404 3.83 8.45 -21.93
N GLU A 405 2.80 9.25 -21.67
CA GLU A 405 2.66 10.57 -22.27
C GLU A 405 3.94 11.40 -22.05
N PRO A 406 4.33 12.25 -23.01
CA PRO A 406 5.47 13.15 -22.84
C PRO A 406 5.32 13.97 -21.56
N LEU A 407 6.38 13.98 -20.74
CA LEU A 407 6.36 14.68 -19.46
C LEU A 407 6.09 16.17 -19.66
N LYS A 408 4.92 16.60 -19.16
CA LYS A 408 4.55 18.01 -19.01
C LYS A 408 4.70 18.37 -17.54
N PHE A 409 5.25 19.53 -17.25
CA PHE A 409 5.50 19.99 -15.88
C PHE A 409 4.75 21.28 -15.62
N GLY A 410 4.21 21.43 -14.41
CA GLY A 410 3.48 22.62 -14.00
C GLY A 410 3.39 22.73 -12.49
N THR A 411 2.64 23.74 -12.02
CA THR A 411 2.38 23.95 -10.59
C THR A 411 1.32 22.97 -10.10
N TRP A 412 1.67 22.19 -9.08
CA TRP A 412 0.79 21.21 -8.46
C TRP A 412 -0.04 21.81 -7.33
N SER A 413 -1.31 21.43 -7.25
CA SER A 413 -2.20 21.78 -6.15
C SER A 413 -3.25 20.70 -5.89
N ILE A 414 -3.86 20.77 -4.69
CA ILE A 414 -5.00 19.93 -4.30
C ILE A 414 -6.29 20.66 -4.69
N GLU A 415 -7.21 19.95 -5.35
CA GLU A 415 -8.52 20.43 -5.77
C GLU A 415 -9.60 19.45 -5.27
N GLY A 416 -10.13 19.73 -4.07
CA GLY A 416 -11.08 18.84 -3.39
C GLY A 416 -10.44 17.48 -3.08
N ALA A 417 -11.02 16.40 -3.63
CA ALA A 417 -10.53 15.03 -3.49
C ALA A 417 -9.48 14.62 -4.55
N PHE A 418 -9.05 15.56 -5.40
CA PHE A 418 -8.15 15.30 -6.52
C PHE A 418 -6.94 16.23 -6.50
N THR A 419 -6.01 16.01 -7.43
CA THR A 419 -4.88 16.91 -7.71
C THR A 419 -4.95 17.48 -9.13
N ARG A 420 -4.34 18.65 -9.28
CA ARG A 420 -4.20 19.37 -10.54
C ARG A 420 -2.75 19.80 -10.75
N VAL A 421 -2.34 19.85 -12.02
CA VAL A 421 -1.08 20.45 -12.46
C VAL A 421 -1.39 21.51 -13.50
N ASP A 422 -1.02 22.76 -13.22
CA ASP A 422 -1.23 23.91 -14.11
C ASP A 422 0.02 24.16 -14.96
N TYR A 423 -0.05 23.81 -16.24
CA TYR A 423 1.08 23.82 -17.19
C TYR A 423 1.42 25.21 -17.78
N GLY A 424 0.63 26.23 -17.49
CA GLY A 424 0.70 27.55 -18.14
C GLY A 424 1.19 28.71 -17.26
N PHE A 425 1.70 28.43 -16.06
CA PHE A 425 1.97 29.49 -15.09
C PHE A 425 3.35 30.14 -15.30
N ASN A 426 3.36 31.45 -15.55
CA ASN A 426 4.57 32.29 -15.42
C ASN A 426 4.91 32.39 -13.93
N ARG A 427 6.09 31.92 -13.53
CA ARG A 427 6.57 32.02 -12.15
C ARG A 427 6.56 33.49 -11.69
N ASP A 428 5.87 33.77 -10.59
CA ASP A 428 6.17 34.92 -9.76
C ASP A 428 7.54 34.67 -9.10
N PRO A 429 8.57 35.51 -9.34
CA PRO A 429 9.89 35.34 -8.74
C PRO A 429 9.89 35.45 -7.21
N ASP A 430 8.88 36.08 -6.61
CA ASP A 430 8.80 36.35 -5.17
C ASP A 430 7.89 35.38 -4.40
N ALA A 431 7.11 34.53 -5.10
CA ALA A 431 6.30 33.49 -4.47
C ALA A 431 7.19 32.36 -3.91
N LYS A 432 6.90 31.88 -2.69
CA LYS A 432 7.50 30.64 -2.15
C LYS A 432 7.43 29.57 -3.25
N SER A 433 8.57 29.00 -3.62
CA SER A 433 8.70 28.13 -4.79
C SER A 433 7.58 27.10 -4.87
N ASP A 434 6.74 27.18 -5.89
CA ASP A 434 5.64 26.24 -6.11
C ASP A 434 6.13 24.77 -6.21
N ILE A 435 5.24 23.83 -5.88
CA ILE A 435 5.49 22.40 -6.10
C ILE A 435 5.42 22.14 -7.61
N VAL A 436 6.57 21.95 -8.25
CA VAL A 436 6.62 21.57 -9.67
C VAL A 436 6.41 20.06 -9.78
N ALA A 437 5.38 19.64 -10.52
CA ALA A 437 5.05 18.23 -10.69
C ALA A 437 4.65 17.87 -12.13
N THR A 438 4.53 16.56 -12.35
CA THR A 438 3.95 15.93 -13.54
C THR A 438 3.04 14.78 -13.12
N PHE A 439 2.14 14.37 -14.02
CA PHE A 439 1.39 13.14 -13.86
C PHE A 439 2.06 12.01 -14.64
N ALA A 440 2.09 10.81 -14.06
CA ALA A 440 2.30 9.60 -14.84
C ALA A 440 0.98 9.23 -15.54
N GLN A 441 0.98 9.18 -16.87
CA GLN A 441 -0.18 8.80 -17.68
C GLN A 441 0.26 7.91 -18.82
N LEU A 442 -0.44 6.80 -19.04
CA LEU A 442 -0.22 5.95 -20.20
C LEU A 442 -0.75 6.64 -21.47
N GLN A 443 0.01 6.51 -22.54
CA GLN A 443 -0.35 6.91 -23.90
C GLN A 443 -0.83 5.67 -24.67
N ASP A 444 -1.83 5.83 -25.53
CA ASP A 444 -2.28 4.84 -26.52
C ASP A 444 -2.43 3.41 -25.95
N VAL A 445 -3.23 3.29 -24.88
CA VAL A 445 -3.39 2.04 -24.12
C VAL A 445 -4.07 0.96 -24.95
N ASP A 446 -3.34 -0.12 -25.23
CA ASP A 446 -3.88 -1.37 -25.78
C ASP A 446 -3.84 -2.54 -24.77
N GLU A 447 -4.50 -3.64 -25.11
CA GLU A 447 -4.59 -4.83 -24.25
C GLU A 447 -3.20 -5.48 -23.99
N GLY A 448 -2.27 -5.38 -24.93
CA GLY A 448 -0.91 -5.92 -24.79
C GLY A 448 -0.05 -5.13 -23.80
N ILE A 449 -0.16 -3.80 -23.80
CA ILE A 449 0.45 -2.92 -22.80
C ILE A 449 -0.12 -3.23 -21.41
N ILE A 450 -1.44 -3.34 -21.31
CA ILE A 450 -2.11 -3.67 -20.04
C ILE A 450 -1.61 -5.01 -19.49
N GLU A 451 -1.55 -6.05 -20.32
CA GLU A 451 -1.09 -7.37 -19.88
C GLU A 451 0.39 -7.34 -19.49
N SER A 452 1.23 -6.61 -20.23
CA SER A 452 2.64 -6.43 -19.87
C SER A 452 2.82 -5.76 -18.51
N LEU A 453 2.00 -4.76 -18.19
CA LEU A 453 2.01 -4.10 -16.88
C LEU A 453 1.55 -5.05 -15.77
N ARG A 454 0.53 -5.89 -16.01
CA ARG A 454 0.07 -6.91 -15.04
C ARG A 454 1.14 -7.96 -14.78
N LEU A 455 1.80 -8.45 -15.83
CA LEU A 455 2.89 -9.41 -15.73
C LEU A 455 4.08 -8.81 -14.99
N ALA A 456 4.49 -7.57 -15.32
CA ALA A 456 5.57 -6.89 -14.62
C ALA A 456 5.24 -6.71 -13.12
N SER A 457 4.01 -6.32 -12.78
CA SER A 457 3.56 -6.23 -11.40
C SER A 457 3.74 -7.56 -10.64
N GLN A 458 3.24 -8.66 -11.22
CA GLN A 458 3.37 -9.99 -10.65
C GLN A 458 4.84 -10.41 -10.51
N ASP A 459 5.61 -10.31 -11.60
CA ASP A 459 6.97 -10.83 -11.67
C ASP A 459 7.91 -10.11 -10.71
N TYR A 460 7.77 -8.78 -10.57
CA TYR A 460 8.59 -8.04 -9.61
C TYR A 460 8.22 -8.37 -8.16
N PHE A 461 6.94 -8.55 -7.82
CA PHE A 461 6.56 -8.93 -6.46
C PHE A 461 6.97 -10.37 -6.13
N VAL A 462 6.61 -11.32 -6.98
CA VAL A 462 6.94 -12.74 -6.82
C VAL A 462 8.46 -12.94 -6.84
N GLY A 463 9.16 -12.35 -7.81
CA GLY A 463 10.61 -12.41 -7.89
C GLY A 463 11.28 -11.78 -6.66
N PHE A 464 10.68 -10.72 -6.10
CA PHE A 464 11.15 -10.19 -4.84
C PHE A 464 11.00 -11.25 -3.74
N LEU A 465 9.83 -11.86 -3.55
CA LEU A 465 9.60 -12.94 -2.55
C LEU A 465 10.61 -14.08 -2.69
N ASN A 466 10.88 -14.55 -3.90
CA ASN A 466 11.82 -15.64 -4.19
C ASN A 466 13.28 -15.30 -3.81
N ALA A 467 13.72 -14.05 -4.01
CA ALA A 467 15.08 -13.59 -3.73
C ALA A 467 15.49 -13.61 -2.23
N ARG A 468 14.69 -14.24 -1.36
CA ARG A 468 14.97 -14.51 0.06
C ARG A 468 15.93 -15.67 0.30
N SER A 469 16.14 -16.50 -0.71
CA SER A 469 16.75 -17.81 -0.57
C SER A 469 18.18 -17.91 -1.10
N SER A 470 18.77 -16.80 -1.57
CA SER A 470 20.12 -16.75 -2.15
C SER A 470 21.17 -16.15 -1.23
#